data_AF-A0A523DA68-F1
#
_entry.id   AF-A0A523DA68-F1
#
_cell.length_a   1.000
_cell.length_b   1.000
_cell.length_c   1.000
_cell.angle_alpha   90.00
_cell.angle_beta   90.00
_cell.angle_gamma   90.00
#
_symmetry.space_group_name_H-M   'P 1'
#
loop_
_entity.id
_entity.type
_entity.pdbx_description
1 polymer ?
#
loop_
_entity_poly.entity_id
_entity_poly.type
_entity_poly.pdbx_seq_one_letter_code
_entity_poly.pdbx_strand_id
1 'polypeptide(L)' 'MKRRKPRCPTCGQKISSDSPFIPFCSPRCRLLDLGKWLDGDYSIPGPRVSDTETETEVEE' A
#
# COMPACT_ATOMS: atom_id res chain seq x y z
N MET A 1 17.89 -5.48 -17.48
CA MET A 1 17.22 -5.42 -16.16
C MET A 1 16.66 -6.80 -15.81
N LYS A 2 17.12 -7.49 -14.74
CA LYS A 2 16.54 -8.78 -14.32
C LYS A 2 15.24 -8.56 -13.54
N ARG A 3 14.11 -9.08 -14.03
CA ARG A 3 12.83 -9.05 -13.31
C ARG A 3 12.86 -10.04 -12.15
N ARG A 4 12.72 -9.56 -10.91
CA ARG A 4 12.65 -10.44 -9.73
C ARG A 4 11.24 -11.03 -9.61
N LYS A 5 11.14 -12.28 -9.16
CA LYS A 5 9.85 -12.91 -8.85
C LYS A 5 9.13 -12.10 -7.75
N PRO A 6 7.84 -11.78 -7.92
CA PRO A 6 7.12 -10.95 -6.97
C PRO A 6 6.92 -11.68 -5.64
N ARG A 7 6.96 -10.91 -4.55
CA ARG A 7 6.67 -11.37 -3.19
C ARG A 7 5.39 -10.71 -2.70
N CYS A 8 4.63 -11.42 -1.88
CA CYS A 8 3.43 -10.87 -1.27
C CYS A 8 3.81 -9.71 -0.33
N PRO A 9 3.21 -8.52 -0.48
CA PRO A 9 3.53 -7.37 0.37
C PRO A 9 3.07 -7.57 1.82
N THR A 10 2.02 -8.37 2.04
CA THR A 10 1.45 -8.62 3.37
C THR A 10 2.30 -9.57 4.23
N CYS A 11 2.88 -10.62 3.64
CA CYS A 11 3.57 -11.68 4.40
C CYS A 11 4.97 -12.05 3.86
N GLY A 12 5.42 -11.47 2.75
CA GLY A 12 6.75 -11.71 2.17
C GLY A 12 6.95 -13.03 1.42
N GLN A 13 5.94 -13.92 1.41
CA GLN A 13 6.01 -15.20 0.69
C GLN A 13 6.15 -14.99 -0.82
N LYS A 14 6.82 -15.93 -1.50
CA LYS A 14 6.92 -15.93 -2.96
C LYS A 14 5.54 -16.18 -3.56
N ILE A 15 5.18 -15.43 -4.60
CA ILE A 15 3.93 -15.65 -5.32
C ILE A 15 4.19 -16.68 -6.44
N SER A 16 3.30 -17.67 -6.55
CA SER A 16 3.32 -18.61 -7.68
C SER A 16 3.05 -17.85 -8.98
N SER A 17 3.70 -18.23 -10.08
CA SER A 17 3.48 -17.62 -11.40
C SER A 17 2.03 -17.71 -11.85
N ASP A 18 1.33 -18.77 -11.42
CA ASP A 18 -0.02 -19.09 -11.87
C ASP A 18 -1.08 -18.62 -10.87
N SER A 19 -0.67 -17.85 -9.84
CA SER A 19 -1.58 -17.33 -8.83
C SER A 19 -2.52 -16.29 -9.44
N PRO A 20 -3.84 -16.43 -9.28
CA PRO A 20 -4.79 -15.38 -9.69
C PRO A 20 -4.84 -14.22 -8.70
N PHE A 21 -4.11 -14.30 -7.58
CA PHE A 21 -4.21 -13.37 -6.45
C PHE A 21 -3.09 -12.33 -6.42
N ILE A 22 -2.27 -12.22 -7.47
CA ILE A 22 -1.19 -11.22 -7.58
C ILE A 22 -1.79 -9.81 -7.35
N PRO A 23 -1.23 -8.97 -6.45
CA PRO A 23 0.12 -9.04 -5.85
C PRO A 23 0.22 -9.82 -4.52
N PHE A 24 -0.81 -10.55 -4.11
CA PHE A 24 -0.83 -11.34 -2.87
C PHE A 24 -0.62 -12.83 -3.11
N CYS A 25 -0.25 -13.58 -2.06
CA CYS A 25 -0.14 -15.03 -2.14
C CYS A 25 -1.50 -15.74 -1.98
N SER A 26 -2.53 -15.06 -1.46
CA SER A 26 -3.84 -15.65 -1.15
C SER A 26 -4.92 -14.58 -0.96
N PRO A 27 -6.23 -14.94 -1.03
CA PRO A 27 -7.33 -14.06 -0.66
C PRO A 27 -7.24 -13.50 0.76
N ARG A 28 -6.73 -14.31 1.70
CA ARG A 28 -6.52 -13.91 3.09
C ARG A 28 -5.57 -12.72 3.21
N CYS A 29 -4.44 -12.75 2.50
CA CYS A 29 -3.48 -11.65 2.55
C CYS A 29 -4.06 -10.36 1.94
N ARG A 30 -4.89 -10.45 0.90
CA ARG A 30 -5.60 -9.30 0.35
C ARG A 30 -6.52 -8.63 1.38
N LEU A 31 -7.27 -9.42 2.15
CA LEU A 31 -8.17 -8.90 3.18
C LEU A 31 -7.41 -8.31 4.36
N LEU A 32 -6.30 -8.92 4.78
CA LEU A 32 -5.44 -8.36 5.83
C LEU A 32 -4.81 -7.04 5.41
N ASP A 33 -4.39 -6.92 4.16
CA ASP A 33 -3.88 -5.66 3.61
C ASP A 33 -4.96 -4.58 3.64
N LEU A 34 -6.17 -4.90 3.19
CA LEU A 34 -7.31 -3.99 3.26
C LEU A 34 -7.62 -3.56 4.71
N GLY A 35 -7.54 -4.47 5.67
CA GLY A 35 -7.69 -4.15 7.10
C GLY A 35 -6.72 -3.06 7.54
N LYS A 36 -5.42 -3.22 7.22
CA LYS A 36 -4.38 -2.21 7.53
C LYS A 36 -4.66 -0.84 6.90
N TRP A 37 -5.24 -0.81 5.69
CA TRP A 37 -5.68 0.44 5.07
C TRP A 37 -6.79 1.11 5.87
N LEU A 38 -7.79 0.34 6.28
CA LEU A 38 -8.94 0.84 7.03
C LEU A 38 -8.55 1.28 8.46
N ASP A 39 -7.58 0.58 9.06
CA ASP A 39 -7.06 0.89 10.40
C ASP A 39 -6.11 2.10 10.39
N GLY A 40 -5.70 2.58 9.21
CA GLY A 40 -4.78 3.71 9.08
C GLY A 40 -3.31 3.36 9.34
N ASP A 41 -2.95 2.07 9.31
CA ASP A 41 -1.57 1.60 9.53
C ASP A 41 -0.62 2.07 8.42
N TYR A 42 -1.16 2.29 7.21
CA TYR A 42 -0.39 2.84 6.10
C TYR A 42 -0.37 4.36 6.18
N SER A 43 0.78 4.89 6.58
CA SER A 43 1.07 6.33 6.60
C SER A 43 2.40 6.62 5.92
N ILE A 44 2.47 7.79 5.29
CA ILE A 44 3.72 8.32 4.76
C ILE A 44 4.19 9.40 5.74
N PRO A 45 5.38 9.26 6.33
CA PRO A 45 5.93 10.30 7.19
C PRO A 45 6.05 11.62 6.43
N GLY A 46 5.49 12.69 7.00
CA GLY A 46 5.54 14.03 6.43
C GLY A 46 5.89 15.08 7.49
N PRO A 47 6.25 16.31 7.07
CA PRO A 47 6.35 17.44 7.98
C PRO A 47 5.05 17.61 8.76
N ARG A 48 5.14 18.10 10.00
CA ARG A 48 3.93 18.45 10.76
C ARG A 48 3.16 19.50 9.98
N VAL A 49 1.87 19.25 9.76
CA VAL A 49 0.97 20.28 9.25
C VAL A 49 0.85 21.32 10.37
N SER A 50 1.27 22.55 10.12
CA SER A 50 1.01 23.67 11.01
C SER A 50 -0.46 24.06 10.90
N ASP A 51 -1.11 24.45 12.00
CA ASP A 51 -2.53 24.84 12.07
C ASP A 51 -2.87 26.14 11.30
N THR A 52 -2.00 26.61 10.40
CA THR A 52 -2.30 27.74 9.52
C THR A 52 -3.12 27.23 8.35
N GLU A 53 -4.36 27.70 8.28
CA GLU A 53 -5.38 27.37 7.29
C GLU A 53 -4.81 27.20 5.89
N THR A 54 -5.18 26.09 5.26
CA THR A 54 -4.93 25.83 3.84
C THR A 54 -5.80 26.78 3.03
N GLU A 55 -5.33 28.00 2.81
CA GLU A 55 -5.78 28.84 1.70
C GLU A 55 -4.94 28.46 0.48
N THR A 56 -5.35 27.40 -0.21
CA THR A 56 -4.90 27.21 -1.59
C THR A 56 -5.64 28.23 -2.43
N GLU A 57 -5.01 29.38 -2.66
CA GLU A 57 -5.32 30.24 -3.80
C GLU A 57 -5.13 29.39 -5.06
N VAL A 58 -6.24 29.00 -5.69
CA VAL A 58 -6.25 28.53 -7.07
C VAL A 58 -6.34 29.80 -7.91
N GLU A 59 -5.19 30.34 -8.32
CA GLU A 59 -5.14 31.31 -9.42
C GLU A 59 -5.29 30.57 -10.76
N GLU A 60 -6.05 31.21 -11.66
CA GLU A 60 -6.55 30.76 -12.97
C GLU A 60 -5.49 30.25 -13.97
#